data_AF-A0A0F8ZKH2-F1
#
_entry.id   AF-A0A0F8ZKH2-F1
#
_cell.length_a   1.000
_cell.length_b   1.000
_cell.length_c   1.000
_cell.angle_alpha   90.00
_cell.angle_beta   90.00
_cell.angle_gamma   90.00
#
_symmetry.space_group_name_H-M   'P 1'
#
loop_
_entity.id
_entity.type
_entity.pdbx_description
1 polymer ?
#
loop_
_entity_poly.entity_id
_entity_poly.type
_entity_poly.pdbx_seq_one_letter_code
_entity_poly.pdbx_strand_id
1 'polypeptide(L)'
;MAGYVPAADAEFDGWQENWVTFAAANAAALGLDPLVDIPAIQAAQALWDTDYDAHLTAQAAAAAARQAKDAERATYVALLRSFSQQIQKRTGTTDEQRAGLGIT
;
A
#
# COMPACT_ATOMS: atom_id res chain seq x y z
N MET A 1 -1.70 30.34 -7.63
CA MET A 1 -1.90 30.41 -6.17
C MET A 1 -1.99 28.99 -5.66
N ALA A 2 -1.21 28.60 -4.65
CA ALA A 2 -1.47 27.35 -3.95
C ALA A 2 -2.86 27.46 -3.31
N GLY A 3 -3.72 26.46 -3.53
CA GLY A 3 -5.04 26.41 -2.90
C GLY A 3 -4.90 26.26 -1.38
N TYR A 4 -5.95 26.61 -0.63
CA TYR A 4 -6.01 26.39 0.82
C TYR A 4 -6.28 24.92 1.19
N VAL A 5 -6.50 24.06 0.19
CA VAL A 5 -6.72 22.63 0.36
C VAL A 5 -5.36 21.92 0.34
N PRO A 6 -4.99 21.15 1.37
CA PRO A 6 -3.73 20.40 1.41
C PRO A 6 -3.62 19.42 0.24
N ALA A 7 -2.41 19.26 -0.30
CA ALA A 7 -2.16 18.39 -1.44
C ALA A 7 -1.83 16.94 -1.06
N ALA A 8 -1.28 16.72 0.14
CA ALA A 8 -0.97 15.39 0.63
C ALA A 8 -2.20 14.79 1.31
N ASP A 9 -2.56 13.55 0.96
CA ASP A 9 -3.79 12.91 1.46
C ASP A 9 -3.86 12.88 2.99
N ALA A 10 -2.75 12.59 3.68
CA ALA A 10 -2.74 12.59 5.15
C ALA A 10 -2.97 13.98 5.77
N GLU A 11 -2.50 15.05 5.12
CA GLU A 11 -2.75 16.42 5.56
C GLU A 11 -4.17 16.87 5.20
N PHE A 12 -4.66 16.43 4.04
CA PHE A 12 -6.03 16.68 3.60
C PHE A 12 -7.04 15.98 4.51
N ASP A 13 -6.78 14.75 4.92
CA ASP A 13 -7.62 13.95 5.79
C ASP A 13 -7.86 14.65 7.15
N GLY A 14 -6.80 15.09 7.81
CA GLY A 14 -6.95 15.87 9.05
C GLY A 14 -7.58 17.25 8.82
N TRP A 15 -7.34 17.88 7.67
CA TRP A 15 -7.94 19.18 7.34
C TRP A 15 -9.44 19.06 7.07
N GLN A 16 -9.88 18.05 6.31
CA GLN A 16 -11.27 17.87 5.92
C GLN A 16 -12.14 17.50 7.13
N GLU A 17 -11.64 16.67 8.06
CA GLU A 17 -12.36 16.36 9.30
C GLU A 17 -12.71 17.61 10.11
N ASN A 18 -11.70 18.48 10.30
CA ASN A 18 -11.87 19.76 10.99
C ASN A 18 -12.82 20.69 10.23
N TRP A 19 -12.69 20.73 8.91
CA TRP A 19 -13.54 21.54 8.04
C TRP A 19 -15.02 21.13 8.18
N VAL A 20 -15.33 19.84 8.03
CA VAL A 20 -16.71 19.33 8.08
C VAL A 20 -17.30 19.50 9.47
N THR A 21 -16.51 19.23 10.52
CA THR A 21 -16.94 19.43 11.91
C THR A 21 -17.32 20.88 12.19
N PHE A 22 -16.46 21.82 11.77
CA PHE A 22 -16.72 23.25 11.97
C PHE A 22 -17.90 23.73 11.12
N ALA A 23 -17.98 23.30 9.86
CA ALA A 23 -19.06 23.66 8.95
C ALA A 23 -20.43 23.18 9.46
N ALA A 24 -20.51 21.94 9.94
CA ALA A 24 -21.75 21.39 10.51
C ALA A 24 -22.20 22.15 11.76
N ALA A 25 -21.27 22.55 12.64
CA ALA A 25 -21.57 23.30 13.85
C ALA A 25 -21.98 24.76 13.58
N ASN A 26 -21.54 25.34 12.47
CA ASN A 26 -21.73 26.77 12.15
C ASN A 26 -22.51 26.99 10.85
N ALA A 27 -23.23 25.99 10.36
CA ALA A 27 -23.81 25.97 9.00
C ALA A 27 -24.58 27.25 8.65
N ALA A 28 -25.55 27.65 9.49
CA ALA A 28 -26.34 28.85 9.26
C ALA A 28 -25.50 30.15 9.27
N ALA A 29 -24.47 30.24 10.13
CA ALA A 29 -23.57 31.40 10.20
C ALA A 29 -22.64 31.48 8.98
N LEU A 30 -22.33 30.34 8.38
CA LEU A 30 -21.54 30.23 7.15
C LEU A 30 -22.40 30.37 5.87
N GLY A 31 -23.72 30.51 6.02
CA GLY A 31 -24.66 30.60 4.89
C GLY A 31 -24.91 29.27 4.19
N LEU A 32 -24.62 28.14 4.85
CA LEU A 32 -24.90 26.79 4.38
C LEU A 32 -26.27 26.34 4.90
N ASP A 33 -27.00 25.57 4.08
CA ASP A 33 -28.24 24.93 4.48
C ASP A 33 -27.93 23.67 5.31
N PRO A 34 -28.32 23.63 6.62
CA PRO A 34 -28.07 22.47 7.47
C PRO A 34 -28.77 21.19 7.00
N LEU A 35 -29.84 21.29 6.20
CA LEU A 35 -30.64 20.16 5.73
C LEU A 35 -30.25 19.68 4.33
N VAL A 36 -29.47 20.48 3.57
CA VAL A 36 -29.09 20.15 2.19
C VAL A 36 -27.58 20.04 2.04
N ASP A 37 -26.83 21.08 2.41
CA ASP A 37 -25.40 21.16 2.14
C ASP A 37 -24.58 20.28 3.10
N ILE A 38 -24.90 20.34 4.39
CA ILE A 38 -24.17 19.56 5.41
C ILE A 38 -24.31 18.05 5.17
N PRO A 39 -25.51 17.48 4.95
CA PRO A 39 -25.64 16.07 4.64
C PRO A 39 -24.90 15.65 3.36
N ALA A 40 -24.89 16.49 2.32
CA ALA A 40 -24.18 16.20 1.08
C ALA A 40 -22.66 16.10 1.29
N ILE A 41 -22.08 17.01 2.07
CA ILE A 41 -20.64 16.99 2.37
C ILE A 41 -20.29 15.82 3.29
N GLN A 42 -21.10 15.54 4.31
CA GLN A 42 -20.89 14.38 5.20
C GLN A 42 -20.97 13.05 4.44
N ALA A 43 -21.86 12.94 3.46
CA ALA A 43 -21.93 11.74 2.60
C ALA A 43 -20.64 11.57 1.77
N ALA A 44 -20.08 12.66 1.25
CA ALA A 44 -18.81 12.62 0.52
C ALA A 44 -17.61 12.31 1.45
N GLN A 45 -17.58 12.88 2.65
CA GLN A 45 -16.58 12.59 3.67
C GLN A 45 -16.58 11.10 4.03
N ALA A 46 -17.75 10.51 4.29
CA ALA A 46 -17.83 9.08 4.64
C ALA A 46 -17.27 8.15 3.55
N LEU A 47 -17.44 8.52 2.27
CA LEU A 47 -16.85 7.78 1.14
C LEU A 47 -15.32 7.96 1.12
N TRP A 48 -14.83 9.20 1.31
CA TRP A 48 -13.40 9.48 1.42
C TRP A 48 -12.75 8.66 2.55
N ASP A 49 -13.31 8.72 3.76
CA ASP A 49 -12.75 8.03 4.94
C ASP A 49 -12.65 6.51 4.68
N THR A 50 -13.69 5.93 4.08
CA THR A 50 -13.71 4.50 3.72
C THR A 50 -12.61 4.15 2.71
N ASP A 51 -12.48 4.95 1.65
CA ASP A 51 -11.52 4.68 0.57
C ASP A 51 -10.08 4.96 1.01
N TYR A 52 -9.86 5.97 1.87
CA TYR A 52 -8.56 6.30 2.41
C TYR A 52 -8.04 5.20 3.36
N ASP A 53 -8.88 4.70 4.27
CA ASP A 53 -8.53 3.57 5.12
C ASP A 53 -8.25 2.29 4.32
N ALA A 54 -9.04 2.04 3.27
CA ALA A 54 -8.82 0.93 2.36
C ALA A 54 -7.47 1.07 1.60
N HIS A 55 -7.12 2.29 1.17
CA HIS A 55 -5.84 2.59 0.55
C HIS A 55 -4.67 2.32 1.48
N LEU A 56 -4.71 2.81 2.72
CA LEU A 56 -3.67 2.59 3.72
C LEU A 56 -3.47 1.10 4.02
N THR A 57 -4.57 0.36 4.15
CA THR A 57 -4.55 -1.09 4.35
C THR A 57 -3.90 -1.81 3.17
N ALA A 58 -4.27 -1.44 1.94
CA ALA A 58 -3.70 -2.04 0.73
C ALA A 58 -2.20 -1.73 0.59
N GLN A 59 -1.77 -0.52 0.92
CA GLN A 59 -0.36 -0.13 0.92
C GLN A 59 0.45 -0.97 1.93
N ALA A 60 -0.06 -1.12 3.16
CA ALA A 60 0.58 -1.94 4.19
C ALA A 60 0.67 -3.42 3.76
N ALA A 61 -0.40 -3.97 3.20
CA ALA A 61 -0.43 -5.35 2.71
C ALA A 61 0.58 -5.57 1.56
N ALA A 62 0.68 -4.63 0.63
CA ALA A 62 1.66 -4.70 -0.46
C ALA A 62 3.12 -4.66 0.07
N ALA A 63 3.40 -3.81 1.06
CA ALA A 63 4.71 -3.75 1.70
C ALA A 63 5.07 -5.08 2.41
N ALA A 64 4.12 -5.64 3.16
CA ALA A 64 4.29 -6.91 3.85
C ALA A 64 4.51 -8.08 2.87
N ALA A 65 3.70 -8.17 1.80
CA ALA A 65 3.84 -9.19 0.77
C ALA A 65 5.19 -9.10 0.06
N ARG A 66 5.67 -7.89 -0.24
CA ARG A 66 7.00 -7.67 -0.80
C ARG A 66 8.10 -8.18 0.13
N GLN A 67 8.04 -7.82 1.41
CA GLN A 67 9.03 -8.26 2.39
C GLN A 67 9.05 -9.79 2.54
N ALA A 68 7.89 -10.44 2.63
CA ALA A 68 7.78 -11.89 2.74
C ALA A 68 8.41 -12.59 1.53
N LYS A 69 8.02 -12.18 0.31
CA LYS A 69 8.57 -12.72 -0.94
C LYS A 69 10.09 -12.53 -1.02
N ASP A 70 10.60 -11.37 -0.63
CA ASP A 70 12.05 -11.09 -0.68
C ASP A 70 12.83 -11.96 0.33
N ALA A 71 12.27 -12.18 1.53
CA ALA A 71 12.84 -13.07 2.54
C ALA A 71 12.83 -14.55 2.11
N GLU A 72 11.73 -15.03 1.56
CA GLU A 72 11.59 -16.38 1.01
C GLU A 72 12.57 -16.60 -0.15
N ARG A 73 12.69 -15.62 -1.05
CA ARG A 73 13.64 -15.68 -2.17
C ARG A 73 15.09 -15.76 -1.68
N ALA A 74 15.47 -15.00 -0.66
CA ALA A 74 16.81 -15.07 -0.10
C ALA A 74 17.14 -16.49 0.43
N THR A 75 16.21 -17.07 1.20
CA THR A 75 16.32 -18.44 1.71
C THR A 75 16.41 -19.46 0.58
N TYR A 76 15.53 -19.35 -0.41
CA TYR A 76 15.50 -20.28 -1.53
C TYR A 76 16.77 -20.20 -2.38
N VAL A 77 17.27 -19.00 -2.67
CA VAL A 77 18.54 -18.81 -3.39
C VAL A 77 19.73 -19.42 -2.65
N ALA A 78 19.77 -19.31 -1.32
CA ALA A 78 20.84 -19.91 -0.52
C ALA A 78 20.83 -21.45 -0.66
N LEU A 79 19.65 -22.07 -0.61
CA LEU A 79 19.48 -23.51 -0.82
C LEU A 79 19.88 -23.94 -2.23
N LEU A 80 19.36 -23.24 -3.25
CA LEU A 80 19.70 -23.51 -4.65
C LEU A 80 21.21 -23.43 -4.89
N ARG A 81 21.89 -22.43 -4.33
CA ARG A 81 23.36 -22.31 -4.42
C ARG A 81 24.07 -23.46 -3.73
N SER A 82 23.66 -23.82 -2.51
CA SER A 82 24.25 -24.94 -1.77
C SER A 82 24.11 -26.26 -2.54
N PHE A 83 22.92 -26.55 -3.05
CA PHE A 83 22.68 -27.79 -3.82
C PHE A 83 23.39 -27.79 -5.16
N SER A 84 23.44 -26.65 -5.87
CA SER A 84 24.19 -26.53 -7.11
C SER A 84 25.68 -26.85 -6.90
N GLN A 85 26.28 -26.35 -5.82
CA GLN A 85 27.68 -26.66 -5.47
C GLN A 85 27.89 -28.14 -5.15
N GLN A 86 26.93 -28.78 -4.45
CA GLN A 86 27.01 -30.21 -4.16
C GLN A 86 26.92 -31.06 -5.44
N ILE A 87 26.02 -30.69 -6.35
CA ILE A 87 25.86 -31.37 -7.65
C ILE A 87 27.12 -31.22 -8.50
N GLN A 88 27.70 -30.01 -8.58
CA GLN A 88 28.93 -29.78 -9.34
C GLN A 88 30.10 -30.64 -8.86
N LYS A 89 30.22 -30.88 -7.55
CA LYS A 89 31.28 -31.71 -6.95
C LYS A 89 31.10 -33.21 -7.16
N ARG A 90 29.91 -33.67 -7.57
CA ARG A 90 29.60 -35.09 -7.70
C ARG A 90 30.18 -35.65 -9.00
N THR A 91 31.04 -36.65 -8.88
CA THR A 91 31.71 -37.31 -10.02
C THR A 91 30.76 -38.01 -10.99
N GLY A 92 29.59 -38.42 -10.52
CA GLY A 92 28.56 -39.07 -11.34
C GLY A 92 27.58 -38.13 -12.05
N THR A 93 27.73 -36.81 -11.90
CA THR A 93 26.87 -35.85 -12.60
C THR A 93 27.41 -35.59 -14.01
N THR A 94 26.56 -35.74 -15.03
CA THR A 94 26.93 -35.52 -16.44
C THR A 94 26.84 -34.04 -16.82
N ASP A 95 27.48 -33.65 -17.92
CA ASP A 95 27.42 -32.26 -18.41
C ASP A 95 26.02 -31.88 -18.91
N GLU A 96 25.27 -32.83 -19.49
CA GLU A 96 23.88 -32.62 -19.87
C GLU A 96 22.99 -32.33 -18.64
N GLN A 97 23.23 -33.01 -17.52
CA GLN A 97 22.50 -32.76 -16.27
C GLN A 97 22.82 -31.38 -15.70
N ARG A 98 24.09 -30.94 -15.77
CA ARG A 98 24.49 -29.58 -15.34
C ARG A 98 23.88 -28.52 -16.24
N ALA A 99 23.88 -28.73 -17.56
CA ALA A 99 23.29 -27.81 -18.52
C ALA A 99 21.76 -27.70 -18.32
N GLY A 100 21.08 -28.82 -18.06
CA GLY A 100 19.64 -28.83 -17.76
C GLY A 100 19.26 -28.06 -16.49
N LEU A 101 20.17 -27.98 -15.51
CA LEU A 101 20.01 -27.18 -14.29
C LEU A 101 20.48 -25.72 -14.44
N GLY A 102 21.13 -25.38 -15.56
CA GLY A 102 21.73 -24.05 -15.79
C GLY A 102 22.90 -23.74 -14.86
N ILE A 103 23.68 -24.75 -14.46
CA ILE A 103 24.81 -24.63 -13.52
C ILE A 103 26.18 -24.87 -14.19
N THR A 104 26.25 -24.75 -15.52
CA THR A 104 27.49 -24.81 -16.33
C THR A 104 28.06 -23.42 -16.57
#